data_AF-A0AAX3LW51-F1
#
_entry.id   AF-A0AAX3LW51-F1
#
_cell.length_a   1.000
_cell.length_b   1.000
_cell.length_c   1.000
_cell.angle_alpha   90.00
_cell.angle_beta   90.00
_cell.angle_gamma   90.00
#
_symmetry.space_group_name_H-M   'P 1'
#
loop_
_entity.id
_entity.type
_entity.pdbx_description
1 polymer ?
#
loop_
_entity_poly.entity_id
_entity_poly.type
_entity_poly.pdbx_seq_one_letter_code
_entity_poly.pdbx_strand_id
1 'polypeptide(L)'
;MSWIESAVIRAQEEKAENAKAFSYSLKIHEHFLEHCENLWMKFSTILEEIKKHFKEDCSIQKDENQLVITIALVVITITVVKKNVREHYYGEADLKYKCSHDSGKPKLAVELLYLNPTEHPVWMYKVLQGKEEIEVAFSEVEAEHVIKTALWRYVQ
;
A
#
# COMPACT_ATOMS: atom_id res chain seq x y z
N MET A 1 -12.44 20.90 -39.01
CA MET A 1 -11.63 21.24 -37.83
C MET A 1 -10.17 21.26 -38.25
N SER A 2 -9.43 22.33 -37.97
CA SER A 2 -8.02 22.44 -38.36
C SER A 2 -7.10 21.74 -37.35
N TRP A 3 -5.87 21.38 -37.76
CA TRP A 3 -4.90 20.76 -36.85
C TRP A 3 -4.52 21.68 -35.67
N ILE A 4 -4.61 23.01 -35.85
CA ILE A 4 -4.36 24.00 -34.81
C ILE A 4 -5.48 23.97 -33.77
N GLU A 5 -6.75 23.86 -34.20
CA GLU A 5 -7.90 23.75 -33.28
C GLU A 5 -7.80 22.48 -32.45
N SER A 6 -7.45 21.34 -33.05
CA SER A 6 -7.23 20.09 -32.32
C SER A 6 -6.04 20.17 -31.35
N ALA A 7 -4.96 20.87 -31.71
CA ALA A 7 -3.82 21.09 -30.83
C ALA A 7 -4.18 21.98 -29.63
N VAL A 8 -4.98 23.03 -29.84
CA VAL A 8 -5.48 23.90 -28.76
C VAL A 8 -6.37 23.13 -27.80
N ILE A 9 -7.30 22.30 -28.31
CA ILE A 9 -8.17 21.47 -27.47
C ILE A 9 -7.33 20.52 -26.61
N ARG A 10 -6.38 19.78 -27.20
CA ARG A 10 -5.49 18.88 -26.46
C ARG A 10 -4.67 19.60 -25.40
N ALA A 11 -4.09 20.76 -25.73
CA ALA A 11 -3.33 21.55 -24.76
C ALA A 11 -4.20 22.03 -23.57
N GLN A 12 -5.48 22.33 -23.82
CA GLN A 12 -6.42 22.70 -22.76
C GLN A 12 -6.80 21.50 -21.89
N GLU A 13 -7.05 20.34 -22.50
CA GLU A 13 -7.33 19.07 -21.82
C GLU A 13 -6.15 18.66 -20.93
N GLU A 14 -4.93 18.63 -21.48
CA GLU A 14 -3.70 18.33 -20.74
C GLU A 14 -3.49 19.29 -19.56
N LYS A 15 -3.74 20.59 -19.75
CA LYS A 15 -3.65 21.58 -18.66
C LYS A 15 -4.67 21.30 -17.55
N ALA A 16 -5.90 20.94 -17.92
CA ALA A 16 -6.94 20.62 -16.95
C ALA A 16 -6.64 19.31 -16.18
N GLU A 17 -6.11 18.30 -16.87
CA GLU A 17 -5.66 17.04 -16.26
C GLU A 17 -4.50 17.26 -15.28
N ASN A 18 -3.50 18.04 -15.67
CA ASN A 18 -2.38 18.39 -14.79
C ASN A 18 -2.84 19.15 -13.54
N ALA A 19 -3.79 20.08 -13.67
CA ALA A 19 -4.36 20.79 -12.53
C ALA A 19 -5.13 19.85 -11.58
N LYS A 20 -5.86 18.85 -12.12
CA LYS A 20 -6.53 17.82 -11.31
C LYS A 20 -5.51 16.93 -10.60
N ALA A 21 -4.51 16.42 -11.30
CA ALA A 21 -3.45 15.60 -10.72
C ALA A 21 -2.71 16.34 -9.59
N PHE A 22 -2.44 17.63 -9.77
CA PHE A 22 -1.87 18.47 -8.72
C PHE A 22 -2.78 18.56 -7.49
N SER A 23 -4.06 18.87 -7.69
CA SER A 23 -5.07 18.89 -6.62
C SER A 23 -5.16 17.55 -5.86
N TYR A 24 -5.17 16.42 -6.56
CA TYR A 24 -5.20 15.10 -5.94
C TYR A 24 -3.94 14.82 -5.13
N SER A 25 -2.77 15.21 -5.65
CA SER A 25 -1.52 15.07 -4.94
C SER A 25 -1.46 15.94 -3.67
N LEU A 26 -2.06 17.13 -3.68
CA LEU A 26 -2.20 17.97 -2.49
C LEU A 26 -3.11 17.32 -1.44
N LYS A 27 -4.23 16.71 -1.85
CA LYS A 27 -5.09 15.97 -0.90
C LYS A 27 -4.33 14.83 -0.23
N ILE A 28 -3.54 14.07 -0.99
CA ILE A 28 -2.65 13.04 -0.44
C ILE A 28 -1.66 13.65 0.56
N HIS A 29 -1.10 14.82 0.24
CA HIS A 29 -0.16 15.51 1.10
C HIS A 29 -0.79 15.87 2.45
N GLU A 30 -1.97 16.49 2.41
CA GLU A 30 -2.69 17.04 3.56
C GLU A 30 -3.26 15.94 4.47
N HIS A 31 -3.77 14.86 3.86
CA HIS A 31 -4.43 13.76 4.58
C HIS A 31 -3.57 12.50 4.64
N PHE A 32 -2.24 12.63 4.58
CA PHE A 32 -1.34 11.49 4.47
C PHE A 32 -1.51 10.46 5.60
N LEU A 33 -1.65 10.93 6.84
CA LEU A 33 -1.85 10.05 8.00
C LEU A 33 -3.21 9.33 7.97
N GLU A 34 -4.25 9.98 7.45
CA GLU A 34 -5.54 9.32 7.24
C GLU A 34 -5.43 8.21 6.18
N HIS A 35 -4.62 8.40 5.14
CA HIS A 35 -4.33 7.35 4.17
C HIS A 35 -3.52 6.19 4.78
N CYS A 36 -2.61 6.46 5.72
CA CYS A 36 -1.95 5.41 6.50
C CYS A 36 -2.96 4.63 7.35
N GLU A 37 -3.85 5.30 8.09
CA GLU A 37 -4.89 4.62 8.88
C GLU A 37 -5.82 3.78 8.01
N ASN A 38 -6.21 4.28 6.83
CA ASN A 38 -6.99 3.51 5.86
C ASN A 38 -6.27 2.23 5.41
N LEU A 39 -4.94 2.25 5.31
CA LEU A 39 -4.14 1.04 5.04
C LEU A 39 -4.15 0.09 6.25
N TRP A 40 -3.98 0.61 7.47
CA TRP A 40 -4.01 -0.19 8.70
C TRP A 40 -5.36 -0.88 8.90
N MET A 41 -6.45 -0.23 8.52
CA MET A 41 -7.79 -0.82 8.57
C MET A 41 -7.94 -2.02 7.62
N LYS A 42 -7.13 -2.16 6.57
CA LYS A 42 -7.13 -3.38 5.74
C LYS A 42 -6.65 -4.62 6.48
N PHE A 43 -5.95 -4.44 7.60
CA PHE A 43 -5.47 -5.53 8.43
C PHE A 43 -6.34 -5.74 9.68
N SER A 44 -7.32 -4.88 10.00
CA SER A 44 -7.97 -4.88 11.31
C SER A 44 -8.62 -6.23 11.66
N THR A 45 -9.39 -6.80 10.74
CA THR A 45 -10.11 -8.06 10.94
C THR A 45 -9.15 -9.20 11.26
N ILE A 46 -8.13 -9.43 10.42
CA ILE A 46 -7.16 -10.51 10.63
C ILE A 46 -6.31 -10.28 11.89
N LEU A 47 -6.00 -9.02 12.21
CA LEU A 47 -5.23 -8.68 13.41
C LEU A 47 -6.01 -8.91 14.71
N GLU A 48 -7.33 -8.69 14.71
CA GLU A 48 -8.21 -9.05 15.83
C GLU A 48 -8.23 -10.56 16.07
N GLU A 49 -8.33 -11.35 14.99
CA GLU A 49 -8.28 -12.81 15.07
C GLU A 49 -6.93 -13.29 15.63
N ILE A 50 -5.81 -12.78 15.09
CA ILE A 50 -4.48 -13.12 15.59
C ILE A 50 -4.37 -12.79 17.09
N LYS A 51 -4.77 -11.59 17.52
CA LYS A 51 -4.73 -11.21 18.94
C LYS A 51 -5.54 -12.15 19.82
N LYS A 52 -6.72 -12.57 19.37
CA LYS A 52 -7.59 -13.51 20.10
C LYS A 52 -6.94 -14.89 20.27
N HIS A 53 -6.23 -15.38 19.26
CA HIS A 53 -5.67 -16.72 19.26
C HIS A 53 -4.25 -16.80 19.85
N PHE A 54 -3.38 -15.84 19.54
CA PHE A 54 -1.98 -15.82 19.99
C PHE A 54 -1.78 -15.08 21.32
N LYS A 55 -2.72 -14.23 21.74
CA LYS A 55 -2.70 -13.54 23.05
C LYS A 55 -1.36 -12.83 23.31
N GLU A 56 -0.61 -13.27 24.32
CA GLU A 56 0.68 -12.72 24.75
C GLU A 56 1.81 -12.90 23.74
N ASP A 57 1.70 -13.89 22.84
CA ASP A 57 2.63 -14.09 21.74
C ASP A 57 2.39 -13.12 20.57
N CYS A 58 1.43 -12.20 20.68
CA CYS A 58 1.13 -11.19 19.68
C CYS A 58 1.27 -9.77 20.22
N SER A 59 1.96 -8.90 19.48
CA SER A 59 1.93 -7.45 19.71
C SER A 59 1.76 -6.69 18.41
N ILE A 60 0.97 -5.62 18.47
CA ILE A 60 0.70 -4.75 17.32
C ILE A 60 0.99 -3.33 17.76
N GLN A 61 1.96 -2.70 17.10
CA GLN A 61 2.37 -1.33 17.33
C GLN A 61 2.06 -0.52 16.07
N LYS A 62 1.33 0.58 16.26
CA LYS A 62 1.04 1.56 15.23
C LYS A 62 1.76 2.85 15.61
N ASP A 63 2.54 3.35 14.67
CA ASP A 63 3.08 4.70 14.65
C ASP A 63 2.56 5.40 13.38
N GLU A 64 2.65 6.73 13.32
CA GLU A 64 2.04 7.59 12.29
C GLU A 64 2.14 7.01 10.86
N ASN A 65 3.31 6.52 10.50
CA ASN A 65 3.59 5.95 9.17
C ASN A 65 4.12 4.52 9.22
N GLN A 66 4.01 3.82 10.36
CA GLN A 66 4.53 2.47 10.50
C GLN A 66 3.57 1.55 11.27
N LEU A 67 3.36 0.34 10.74
CA LEU A 67 2.68 -0.75 11.43
C LEU A 67 3.67 -1.90 11.65
N VAL A 68 3.87 -2.27 12.91
CA VAL A 68 4.69 -3.42 13.30
C VAL A 68 3.80 -4.46 13.96
N ILE A 69 3.81 -5.68 13.41
CA ILE A 69 3.05 -6.82 13.91
C ILE A 69 4.06 -7.90 14.28
N THR A 70 4.11 -8.26 15.56
CA THR A 70 4.95 -9.35 16.06
C THR A 70 4.06 -10.51 16.47
N ILE A 71 4.34 -11.71 15.98
CA ILE A 71 3.62 -12.95 16.27
C ILE A 71 4.67 -14.04 16.53
N ALA A 72 4.85 -14.41 17.79
CA ALA A 72 5.91 -15.31 18.26
C ALA A 72 7.29 -14.89 17.70
N LEU A 73 7.87 -15.68 16.79
CA LEU A 73 9.20 -15.42 16.19
C LEU A 73 9.15 -14.57 14.92
N VAL A 74 7.95 -14.23 14.43
CA VAL A 74 7.71 -13.51 13.19
C VAL A 74 7.46 -12.03 13.49
N VAL A 75 8.15 -11.14 12.78
CA VAL A 75 7.90 -9.70 12.81
C VAL A 75 7.60 -9.22 11.40
N ILE A 76 6.43 -8.64 11.20
CA ILE A 76 5.98 -8.00 9.97
C ILE A 76 6.06 -6.49 10.20
N THR A 77 6.64 -5.78 9.24
CA THR A 77 6.82 -4.32 9.30
C THR A 77 6.31 -3.74 8.01
N ILE A 78 5.38 -2.79 8.13
CA ILE A 78 4.87 -2.00 7.02
C ILE A 78 5.27 -0.55 7.28
N THR A 79 6.08 0.01 6.39
CA THR A 79 6.55 1.40 6.52
C THR A 79 6.03 2.21 5.34
N VAL A 80 5.33 3.30 5.63
CA VAL A 80 4.78 4.21 4.63
C VAL A 80 5.66 5.44 4.55
N VAL A 81 6.00 5.85 3.34
CA VAL A 81 6.76 7.06 3.06
C VAL A 81 6.00 7.93 2.08
N LYS A 82 6.00 9.23 2.38
CA LYS A 82 5.52 10.26 1.47
C LYS A 82 6.65 10.63 0.53
N LYS A 83 6.42 10.50 -0.77
CA LYS A 83 7.39 10.84 -1.81
C LYS A 83 6.88 12.01 -2.64
N ASN A 84 7.81 12.84 -3.11
CA ASN A 84 7.55 13.91 -4.06
C ASN A 84 8.28 13.57 -5.36
N VAL A 85 7.53 13.29 -6.43
CA VAL A 85 8.08 13.01 -7.76
C VAL A 85 7.46 14.01 -8.73
N ARG A 86 8.32 14.78 -9.40
CA ARG A 86 7.92 15.77 -10.41
C ARG A 86 6.83 16.72 -9.91
N GLU A 87 7.00 17.25 -8.68
CA GLU A 87 6.08 18.19 -8.02
C GLU A 87 4.74 17.60 -7.58
N HIS A 88 4.55 16.28 -7.71
CA HIS A 88 3.37 15.58 -7.20
C HIS A 88 3.74 14.72 -5.99
N TYR A 89 2.93 14.85 -4.93
CA TYR A 89 3.00 13.96 -3.78
C TYR A 89 2.30 12.63 -4.05
N TYR A 90 2.94 11.54 -3.62
CA TYR A 90 2.31 10.21 -3.54
C TYR A 90 2.81 9.47 -2.29
N GLY A 91 2.05 8.44 -1.88
CA GLY A 91 2.44 7.54 -0.81
C GLY A 91 3.04 6.24 -1.37
N GLU A 92 4.04 5.69 -0.69
CA GLU A 92 4.57 4.36 -0.96
C GLU A 92 4.66 3.59 0.34
N ALA A 93 4.20 2.33 0.36
CA ALA A 93 4.31 1.47 1.53
C ALA A 93 5.14 0.23 1.21
N ASP A 94 6.15 -0.02 2.04
CA ASP A 94 7.04 -1.17 1.95
C ASP A 94 6.67 -2.20 3.03
N LEU A 95 6.30 -3.40 2.60
CA LEU A 95 5.86 -4.51 3.43
C LEU A 95 6.98 -5.54 3.50
N LYS A 96 7.47 -5.80 4.71
CA LYS A 96 8.55 -6.75 4.97
C LYS A 96 8.19 -7.64 6.14
N TYR A 97 8.81 -8.81 6.19
CA TYR A 97 8.79 -9.63 7.39
C TYR A 97 10.12 -10.34 7.62
N LYS A 98 10.38 -10.69 8.88
CA LYS A 98 11.50 -11.51 9.34
C LYS A 98 10.97 -12.62 10.25
N CYS A 99 11.61 -13.78 10.20
CA CYS A 99 11.41 -14.85 11.16
C CYS A 99 12.76 -15.12 11.83
N SER A 100 12.79 -15.14 13.16
CA SER A 100 14.03 -15.40 13.89
C SER A 100 14.52 -16.82 13.56
N HIS A 101 15.83 -16.96 13.31
CA HIS A 101 16.51 -18.23 13.06
C HIS A 101 16.27 -18.92 11.71
N ASP A 102 15.67 -18.26 10.71
CA ASP A 102 15.47 -18.85 9.39
C ASP A 102 15.81 -17.93 8.22
N SER A 103 16.56 -18.48 7.25
CA SER A 103 16.88 -17.83 5.97
C SER A 103 15.93 -18.23 4.83
N GLY A 104 15.18 -19.33 4.97
CA GLY A 104 14.33 -19.91 3.92
C GLY A 104 12.89 -19.38 3.92
N LYS A 105 12.69 -18.06 3.87
CA LYS A 105 11.36 -17.44 3.98
C LYS A 105 10.69 -17.27 2.60
N PRO A 106 9.40 -17.62 2.41
CA PRO A 106 8.69 -17.37 1.17
C PRO A 106 8.57 -15.87 0.88
N LYS A 107 8.50 -15.51 -0.40
CA LYS A 107 8.25 -14.13 -0.82
C LYS A 107 6.82 -13.73 -0.44
N LEU A 108 6.63 -12.51 0.07
CA LEU A 108 5.27 -12.00 0.31
C LEU A 108 4.50 -11.90 -1.00
N ALA A 109 3.19 -12.10 -0.93
CA ALA A 109 2.29 -11.87 -2.07
C ALA A 109 2.35 -10.41 -2.54
N VAL A 110 2.55 -9.48 -1.61
CA VAL A 110 2.69 -8.04 -1.86
C VAL A 110 3.80 -7.48 -0.96
N GLU A 111 4.78 -6.81 -1.57
CA GLU A 111 5.91 -6.18 -0.88
C GLU A 111 5.90 -4.65 -1.01
N LEU A 112 5.28 -4.12 -2.06
CA LEU A 112 5.27 -2.69 -2.35
C LEU A 112 3.86 -2.23 -2.74
N LEU A 113 3.38 -1.19 -2.06
CA LEU A 113 2.17 -0.47 -2.41
C LEU A 113 2.51 0.95 -2.82
N TYR A 114 1.66 1.55 -3.65
CA TYR A 114 1.65 2.97 -3.93
C TYR A 114 0.24 3.52 -3.80
N LEU A 115 0.13 4.77 -3.39
CA LEU A 115 -1.14 5.47 -3.27
C LEU A 115 -1.45 6.15 -4.61
N ASN A 116 -2.49 5.68 -5.30
CA ASN A 116 -2.87 6.20 -6.61
C ASN A 116 -3.46 7.62 -6.49
N PRO A 117 -2.89 8.66 -7.14
CA PRO A 117 -3.32 10.05 -7.01
C PRO A 117 -4.56 10.37 -7.84
N THR A 118 -5.71 9.82 -7.46
CA THR A 118 -7.03 10.09 -8.05
C THR A 118 -7.90 10.93 -7.11
N GLU A 119 -9.13 11.25 -7.52
CA GLU A 119 -10.10 11.97 -6.67
C GLU A 119 -10.36 11.26 -5.33
N HIS A 120 -10.28 9.93 -5.34
CA HIS A 120 -10.37 9.06 -4.17
C HIS A 120 -9.12 8.18 -4.11
N PRO A 121 -8.05 8.62 -3.43
CA PRO A 121 -6.80 7.88 -3.41
C PRO A 121 -6.96 6.48 -2.82
N VAL A 122 -6.43 5.48 -3.52
CA VAL A 122 -6.49 4.05 -3.12
C VAL A 122 -5.08 3.46 -3.14
N TRP A 123 -4.78 2.62 -2.15
CA TRP A 123 -3.54 1.84 -2.12
C TRP A 123 -3.60 0.73 -3.16
N MET A 124 -2.59 0.69 -4.01
CA MET A 124 -2.50 -0.24 -5.14
C MET A 124 -1.14 -0.93 -5.16
N TYR A 125 -1.08 -2.08 -5.81
CA TYR A 125 0.15 -2.79 -6.10
C TYR A 125 0.14 -3.31 -7.53
N LYS A 126 1.33 -3.63 -8.03
CA LYS A 126 1.52 -4.14 -9.39
C LYS A 126 1.70 -5.64 -9.35
N VAL A 127 0.98 -6.35 -10.21
CA VAL A 127 1.15 -7.79 -10.42
C VAL A 127 1.35 -8.09 -11.90
N LEU A 128 2.23 -9.06 -12.18
CA LEU A 128 2.46 -9.54 -13.54
C LEU A 128 1.40 -10.59 -13.89
N GLN A 129 0.56 -10.29 -14.87
CA GLN A 129 -0.38 -11.25 -15.45
C GLN A 129 0.08 -11.60 -16.87
N GLY A 130 0.83 -12.70 -17.00
CA GLY A 130 1.48 -13.06 -18.24
C GLY A 130 2.67 -12.15 -18.54
N LYS A 131 2.56 -11.28 -19.56
CA LYS A 131 3.60 -10.31 -19.94
C LYS A 131 3.25 -8.86 -19.58
N GLU A 132 2.06 -8.63 -19.03
CA GLU A 132 1.57 -7.29 -18.72
C GLU A 132 1.59 -7.05 -17.21
N GLU A 133 1.93 -5.83 -16.82
CA GLU A 133 1.85 -5.36 -15.44
C GLU A 133 0.48 -4.71 -15.25
N ILE A 134 -0.31 -5.26 -14.34
CA ILE A 134 -1.64 -4.73 -14.00
C ILE A 134 -1.62 -4.13 -12.60
N GLU A 135 -2.39 -3.06 -12.43
CA GLU A 135 -2.55 -2.36 -11.17
C GLU A 135 -3.78 -2.91 -10.43
N VAL A 136 -3.59 -3.37 -9.19
CA VAL A 136 -4.63 -4.00 -8.38
C VAL A 136 -4.78 -3.24 -7.07
N ALA A 137 -6.02 -2.98 -6.66
CA ALA A 137 -6.32 -2.34 -5.39
C ALA A 137 -6.01 -3.29 -4.22
N PHE A 138 -5.34 -2.78 -3.19
CA PHE A 138 -5.01 -3.55 -2.00
C PHE A 138 -6.23 -3.65 -1.07
N SER A 139 -6.70 -4.86 -0.81
CA SER A 139 -7.86 -5.14 0.03
C SER A 139 -7.52 -5.96 1.27
N GLU A 140 -8.54 -6.30 2.05
CA GLU A 140 -8.40 -7.20 3.22
C GLU A 140 -7.92 -8.60 2.82
N VAL A 141 -8.27 -9.06 1.60
CA VAL A 141 -7.84 -10.38 1.10
C VAL A 141 -6.32 -10.42 0.90
N GLU A 142 -5.74 -9.40 0.28
CA GLU A 142 -4.29 -9.30 0.11
C GLU A 142 -3.59 -9.11 1.46
N ALA A 143 -4.20 -8.36 2.39
CA ALA A 143 -3.68 -8.22 3.75
C ALA A 143 -3.62 -9.57 4.47
N GLU A 144 -4.69 -10.39 4.40
CA GLU A 144 -4.71 -11.74 4.95
C GLU A 144 -3.63 -12.63 4.31
N HIS A 145 -3.47 -12.57 2.98
CA HIS A 145 -2.42 -13.30 2.29
C HIS A 145 -1.01 -12.93 2.77
N VAL A 146 -0.73 -11.63 2.98
CA VAL A 146 0.55 -11.18 3.54
C VAL A 146 0.80 -11.81 4.91
N ILE A 147 -0.19 -11.76 5.81
CA ILE A 147 -0.10 -12.37 7.14
C ILE A 147 0.12 -13.88 7.05
N LYS A 148 -0.68 -14.58 6.23
CA LYS A 148 -0.60 -16.03 6.04
C LYS A 148 0.78 -16.45 5.50
N THR A 149 1.31 -15.72 4.52
CA THR A 149 2.65 -15.96 4.00
C THR A 149 3.71 -15.72 5.06
N ALA A 150 3.59 -14.66 5.88
CA ALA A 150 4.54 -14.41 6.96
C ALA A 150 4.53 -15.50 8.04
N LEU A 151 3.36 -16.09 8.31
CA LEU A 151 3.15 -17.19 9.26
C LEU A 151 3.35 -18.59 8.66
N TRP A 152 3.92 -18.71 7.46
CA TRP A 152 4.07 -19.98 6.73
C TRP A 152 4.60 -21.16 7.56
N ARG A 153 5.47 -20.92 8.55
CA ARG A 153 6.01 -21.97 9.44
C ARG A 153 4.97 -22.60 10.36
N TYR A 154 3.92 -21.85 10.71
CA TYR A 154 2.86 -22.29 11.63
C TYR A 154 1.61 -22.76 10.88
N VAL A 155 1.54 -22.56 9.57
CA VAL A 155 0.40 -22.90 8.69
C VAL A 155 0.67 -24.22 7.92
N GLN A 156 1.76 -24.92 8.24
CA GLN A 156 2.07 -26.25 7.67
C GLN A 156 1.18 -27.36 8.23
#